data_AF-A0A346R411-F1
#
_entry.id   AF-A0A346R411-F1
#
_cell.length_a   1.000
_cell.length_b   1.000
_cell.length_c   1.000
_cell.angle_alpha   90.00
_cell.angle_beta   90.00
_cell.angle_gamma   90.00
#
_symmetry.space_group_name_H-M   'P 1'
#
loop_
_entity.id
_entity.type
_entity.pdbx_description
1 polymer ?
#
loop_
_entity_poly.entity_id
_entity_poly.type
_entity_poly.pdbx_seq_one_letter_code
_entity_poly.pdbx_strand_id
1 'polypeptide(L)'
;MDLNTADVAATPATLTGAGGTDLSVADPDLSALTGETLTLSDGTNTVSYTFTGSATGQKAALESALSASGFTTAGTAGGLDVSRADGANVTVTTTNASVDAVIGLANNDVSVDGVAGTTGAVKTVDELVTAINADSSLAGAVRASNDNGKLRIENQSTQDLTVTGTGTGGIDGSAGTSTIGGNSVRADLATQFNELRDQLDKISDDASFNGTNLLRGDNLKLTFNETSTSTIDIQTKNGETVNSATLGISDITAVDLDSDVNIDVLVAQVKEALNDVRSQSSAFGSNLSIVENRQEFTKKMMNTLQTGADNLVLADGNEEAANMLALQTRQQLSSTALSLASQADQAPLQLF
;
A
#
# COMPACT_ATOMS: atom_id res chain seq x y z
N MET A 1 17.65 2.76 -11.65
CA MET A 1 17.38 1.75 -12.69
C MET A 1 17.87 2.28 -14.03
N ASP A 2 18.74 1.54 -14.72
CA ASP A 2 19.14 1.91 -16.08
C ASP A 2 18.13 1.34 -17.09
N LEU A 3 17.35 2.23 -17.69
CA LEU A 3 16.20 1.86 -18.52
C LEU A 3 16.56 1.65 -19.99
N ASN A 4 17.65 2.27 -20.47
CA ASN A 4 18.26 2.07 -21.79
C ASN A 4 19.73 2.48 -21.70
N THR A 5 20.63 1.73 -22.36
CA THR A 5 22.02 2.14 -22.51
C THR A 5 22.17 3.03 -23.74
N ALA A 6 23.05 4.03 -23.67
CA ALA A 6 23.35 4.89 -24.81
C ALA A 6 24.30 4.20 -25.79
N ASP A 7 24.22 4.56 -27.07
CA ASP A 7 25.23 4.16 -28.05
C ASP A 7 26.59 4.75 -27.65
N VAL A 8 27.62 3.91 -27.71
CA VAL A 8 29.01 4.34 -27.59
C VAL A 8 29.63 4.26 -28.98
N ALA A 9 30.08 5.40 -29.51
CA ALA A 9 30.72 5.46 -30.81
C ALA A 9 32.01 4.63 -30.84
N ALA A 10 32.28 3.98 -31.97
CA ALA A 10 33.53 3.26 -32.18
C ALA A 10 34.71 4.24 -32.25
N THR A 11 35.85 3.83 -31.71
CA THR A 11 37.14 4.49 -31.98
C THR A 11 37.79 3.74 -33.13
N PRO A 12 38.09 4.39 -34.27
CA PRO A 12 38.66 3.70 -35.42
C PRO A 12 39.99 3.01 -35.09
N ALA A 13 40.17 1.81 -35.61
CA ALA A 13 41.45 1.11 -35.58
C ALA A 13 42.36 1.67 -36.68
N THR A 14 43.63 1.95 -36.38
CA THR A 14 44.58 2.49 -37.37
C THR A 14 45.95 1.81 -37.32
N LEU A 15 46.52 1.58 -38.50
CA LEU A 15 47.92 1.22 -38.74
C LEU A 15 48.49 2.20 -39.74
N THR A 16 49.57 2.88 -39.38
CA THR A 16 50.24 3.87 -40.23
C THR A 16 51.52 3.27 -40.78
N GLY A 17 51.67 3.26 -42.10
CA GLY A 17 52.89 2.81 -42.74
C GLY A 17 54.05 3.75 -42.41
N ALA A 18 55.16 3.21 -41.90
CA ALA A 18 56.35 3.98 -41.56
C ALA A 18 57.61 3.39 -42.21
N GLY A 19 58.35 4.24 -42.92
CA GLY A 19 59.64 3.86 -43.53
C GLY A 19 59.52 2.99 -44.79
N GLY A 20 58.32 2.87 -45.35
CA GLY A 20 58.06 2.21 -46.62
C GLY A 20 58.45 3.04 -47.84
N THR A 21 58.15 2.51 -49.03
CA THR A 21 58.22 3.26 -50.28
C THR A 21 57.19 4.39 -50.24
N ASP A 22 57.53 5.55 -50.80
CA ASP A 22 56.57 6.63 -50.97
C ASP A 22 55.42 6.18 -51.89
N LEU A 23 54.28 5.85 -51.29
CA LEU A 23 53.04 5.55 -51.99
C LEU A 23 52.14 6.79 -52.08
N SER A 24 52.59 8.00 -51.73
CA SER A 24 51.84 9.22 -52.01
C SER A 24 51.99 9.67 -53.47
N VAL A 25 53.05 9.20 -54.16
CA VAL A 25 53.22 9.40 -55.60
C VAL A 25 52.22 8.56 -56.40
N ALA A 26 51.85 9.04 -57.59
CA ALA A 26 50.76 8.47 -58.37
C ALA A 26 50.99 7.02 -58.79
N ASP A 27 52.25 6.63 -59.07
CA ASP A 27 52.55 5.31 -59.62
C ASP A 27 53.99 4.84 -59.30
N PRO A 28 54.26 4.40 -58.06
CA PRO A 28 55.52 3.76 -57.73
C PRO A 28 55.62 2.39 -58.40
N ASP A 29 56.80 2.04 -58.92
CA ASP A 29 57.04 0.72 -59.52
C ASP A 29 57.11 -0.35 -58.42
N LEU A 30 56.08 -1.19 -58.34
CA LEU A 30 55.98 -2.32 -57.40
C LEU A 30 56.20 -3.69 -58.06
N SER A 31 56.68 -3.71 -59.32
CA SER A 31 56.84 -4.96 -60.09
C SER A 31 57.84 -5.94 -59.47
N ALA A 32 58.77 -5.46 -58.63
CA ALA A 32 59.69 -6.28 -57.86
C ALA A 32 59.00 -7.22 -56.86
N LEU A 33 57.74 -6.97 -56.50
CA LEU A 33 56.95 -7.78 -55.57
C LEU A 33 56.11 -8.86 -56.27
N THR A 34 56.28 -9.10 -57.58
CA THR A 34 55.42 -10.01 -58.36
C THR A 34 55.22 -11.37 -57.67
N GLY A 35 53.96 -11.75 -57.46
CA GLY A 35 53.58 -13.03 -56.85
C GLY A 35 53.51 -13.01 -55.32
N GLU A 36 54.01 -11.96 -54.68
CA GLU A 36 53.85 -11.74 -53.24
C GLU A 36 52.45 -11.21 -52.92
N THR A 37 52.01 -11.39 -51.67
CA THR A 37 50.68 -10.96 -51.23
C THR A 37 50.71 -10.13 -49.97
N LEU A 38 49.80 -9.16 -49.89
CA LEU A 38 49.41 -8.45 -48.67
C LEU A 38 47.96 -8.80 -48.34
N THR A 39 47.74 -9.23 -47.11
CA THR A 39 46.44 -9.59 -46.55
C THR A 39 46.14 -8.70 -45.34
N LEU A 40 44.91 -8.18 -45.29
CA LEU A 40 44.36 -7.49 -44.12
C LEU A 40 43.23 -8.34 -43.53
N SER A 41 43.20 -8.49 -42.22
CA SER A 41 42.14 -9.22 -41.51
C SER A 41 41.73 -8.53 -40.22
N ASP A 42 40.45 -8.55 -39.88
CA ASP A 42 39.94 -8.15 -38.55
C ASP A 42 39.50 -9.36 -37.70
N GLY A 43 39.82 -10.57 -38.18
CA GLY A 43 39.40 -11.85 -37.61
C GLY A 43 38.08 -12.40 -38.19
N THR A 44 37.22 -11.55 -38.75
CA THR A 44 35.95 -11.95 -39.40
C THR A 44 35.99 -11.72 -40.92
N ASN A 45 36.44 -10.54 -41.33
CA ASN A 45 36.64 -10.12 -42.70
C ASN A 45 38.13 -10.22 -43.05
N THR A 46 38.43 -10.73 -44.25
CA THR A 46 39.80 -10.84 -44.77
C THR A 46 39.83 -10.43 -46.24
N VAL A 47 40.74 -9.54 -46.60
CA VAL A 47 40.99 -9.08 -47.97
C VAL A 47 42.45 -9.30 -48.32
N SER A 48 42.76 -9.62 -49.57
CA SER A 48 44.13 -9.87 -50.01
C SER A 48 44.38 -9.31 -51.39
N TYR A 49 45.58 -8.80 -51.60
CA TYR A 49 46.07 -8.35 -52.88
C TYR A 49 47.35 -9.11 -53.24
N THR A 50 47.43 -9.59 -54.47
CA THR A 50 48.65 -10.22 -55.02
C THR A 50 49.29 -9.25 -56.00
N PHE A 51 50.55 -8.92 -55.76
CA PHE A 51 51.31 -8.03 -56.62
C PHE A 51 51.60 -8.70 -57.98
N THR A 52 51.60 -7.90 -59.03
CA THR A 52 51.79 -8.31 -60.42
C THR A 52 53.11 -7.77 -60.97
N GLY A 53 53.54 -8.25 -62.13
CA GLY A 53 54.73 -7.74 -62.84
C GLY A 53 54.54 -6.41 -63.56
N SER A 54 53.45 -5.67 -63.30
CA SER A 54 53.18 -4.39 -63.96
C SER A 54 53.99 -3.26 -63.33
N ALA A 55 54.74 -2.49 -64.13
CA ALA A 55 55.48 -1.34 -63.61
C ALA A 55 54.59 -0.13 -63.24
N THR A 56 53.34 -0.14 -63.69
CA THR A 56 52.38 0.98 -63.53
C THR A 56 51.00 0.48 -63.08
N GLY A 57 50.26 1.31 -62.35
CA GLY A 57 48.87 1.12 -61.91
C GLY A 57 48.68 0.24 -60.67
N GLN A 58 49.75 -0.33 -60.11
CA GLN A 58 49.64 -1.31 -59.01
C GLN A 58 49.20 -0.68 -57.69
N LYS A 59 49.64 0.55 -57.37
CA LYS A 59 49.19 1.26 -56.16
C LYS A 59 47.66 1.39 -56.13
N ALA A 60 47.07 1.89 -57.21
CA ALA A 60 45.63 2.08 -57.29
C ALA A 60 44.87 0.75 -57.20
N ALA A 61 45.42 -0.33 -57.79
CA ALA A 61 44.86 -1.67 -57.69
C ALA A 61 44.96 -2.24 -56.25
N LEU A 62 46.08 -2.00 -55.56
CA LEU A 62 46.30 -2.37 -54.16
C LEU A 62 45.28 -1.69 -53.24
N GLU A 63 45.20 -0.35 -53.30
CA GLU A 63 44.27 0.42 -52.47
C GLU A 63 42.82 0.04 -52.74
N SER A 64 42.46 -0.15 -54.00
CA SER A 64 41.10 -0.55 -54.38
C SER A 64 40.76 -1.95 -53.88
N ALA A 65 41.67 -2.92 -54.03
CA ALA A 65 41.44 -4.29 -53.57
C ALA A 65 41.37 -4.40 -52.04
N LEU A 66 42.23 -3.65 -51.34
CA LEU A 66 42.29 -3.68 -49.88
C LEU A 66 41.27 -2.78 -49.21
N SER A 67 40.67 -1.79 -49.90
CA SER A 67 39.57 -0.96 -49.36
C SER A 67 38.19 -1.64 -49.46
N ALA A 68 38.17 -2.97 -49.50
CA ALA A 68 36.96 -3.78 -49.46
C ALA A 68 36.64 -4.19 -48.01
N SER A 69 35.43 -4.75 -47.78
CA SER A 69 35.06 -5.36 -46.50
C SER A 69 35.31 -4.50 -45.25
N GLY A 70 35.13 -3.18 -45.36
CA GLY A 70 35.21 -2.23 -44.24
C GLY A 70 36.60 -1.68 -43.93
N PHE A 71 37.65 -2.17 -44.60
CA PHE A 71 38.98 -1.57 -44.52
C PHE A 71 39.03 -0.29 -45.37
N THR A 72 39.76 0.71 -44.90
CA THR A 72 40.12 1.91 -45.66
C THR A 72 41.64 1.94 -45.77
N THR A 73 42.16 2.02 -46.99
CA THR A 73 43.61 2.08 -47.22
C THR A 73 44.00 3.33 -47.98
N ALA A 74 45.13 3.91 -47.64
CA ALA A 74 45.66 5.11 -48.29
C ALA A 74 47.19 5.06 -48.37
N GLY A 75 47.73 5.19 -49.57
CA GLY A 75 49.16 5.35 -49.79
C GLY A 75 49.64 6.71 -49.29
N THR A 76 50.69 6.70 -48.48
CA THR A 76 51.34 7.88 -47.90
C THR A 76 52.83 7.86 -48.21
N ALA A 77 53.54 8.93 -47.85
CA ALA A 77 54.99 9.00 -48.02
C ALA A 77 55.75 7.93 -47.23
N GLY A 78 55.12 7.35 -46.20
CA GLY A 78 55.69 6.30 -45.35
C GLY A 78 55.29 4.87 -45.71
N GLY A 79 54.46 4.67 -46.74
CA GLY A 79 53.94 3.36 -47.13
C GLY A 79 52.42 3.36 -47.25
N LEU A 80 51.75 2.35 -46.68
CA LEU A 80 50.30 2.17 -46.73
C LEU A 80 49.71 2.37 -45.34
N ASP A 81 48.78 3.33 -45.21
CA ASP A 81 47.96 3.47 -44.03
C ASP A 81 46.71 2.61 -44.18
N VAL A 82 46.32 1.94 -43.10
CA VAL A 82 45.14 1.08 -43.04
C VAL A 82 44.31 1.49 -41.83
N SER A 83 43.01 1.63 -42.02
CA SER A 83 42.10 1.92 -40.92
C SER A 83 40.77 1.20 -41.06
N ARG A 84 40.06 1.08 -39.94
CA ARG A 84 38.67 0.62 -39.88
C ARG A 84 37.86 1.51 -38.95
N ALA A 85 36.77 2.06 -39.47
CA ALA A 85 35.90 2.96 -38.72
C ALA A 85 35.05 2.25 -37.64
N ASP A 86 34.87 0.94 -37.75
CA ASP A 86 34.09 0.14 -36.79
C ASP A 86 34.86 -0.18 -35.49
N GLY A 87 36.15 0.17 -35.42
CA GLY A 87 37.01 -0.07 -34.27
C GLY A 87 37.46 -1.52 -34.10
N ALA A 88 37.24 -2.39 -35.09
CA ALA A 88 37.84 -3.72 -35.10
C ALA A 88 39.33 -3.61 -35.46
N ASN A 89 40.20 -4.18 -34.63
CA ASN A 89 41.65 -4.14 -34.84
C ASN A 89 42.05 -4.88 -36.12
N VAL A 90 42.93 -4.25 -36.90
CA VAL A 90 43.42 -4.80 -38.17
C VAL A 90 44.71 -5.56 -37.94
N THR A 91 44.81 -6.76 -38.50
CA THR A 91 46.04 -7.54 -38.63
C THR A 91 46.53 -7.53 -40.07
N VAL A 92 47.81 -7.23 -40.25
CA VAL A 92 48.53 -7.29 -41.52
C VAL A 92 49.24 -8.62 -41.64
N THR A 93 49.17 -9.25 -42.80
CA THR A 93 49.96 -10.45 -43.12
C THR A 93 50.55 -10.30 -44.50
N THR A 94 51.86 -10.48 -44.60
CA THR A 94 52.62 -10.40 -45.85
C THR A 94 53.36 -11.70 -46.09
N THR A 95 53.61 -12.04 -47.35
CA THR A 95 54.35 -13.28 -47.69
C THR A 95 55.86 -13.12 -47.67
N ASN A 96 56.38 -11.88 -47.70
CA ASN A 96 57.80 -11.59 -47.86
C ASN A 96 58.16 -10.23 -47.26
N ALA A 97 59.30 -10.14 -46.59
CA ALA A 97 59.82 -8.91 -45.97
C ALA A 97 60.02 -7.74 -46.96
N SER A 98 60.13 -8.04 -48.26
CA SER A 98 60.17 -7.01 -49.31
C SER A 98 58.83 -6.27 -49.44
N VAL A 99 57.72 -6.94 -49.16
CA VAL A 99 56.39 -6.31 -49.12
C VAL A 99 56.32 -5.37 -47.92
N ASP A 100 56.78 -5.81 -46.75
CA ASP A 100 56.84 -5.02 -45.51
C ASP A 100 57.60 -3.71 -45.72
N ALA A 101 58.77 -3.83 -46.35
CA ALA A 101 59.64 -2.69 -46.67
C ALA A 101 59.01 -1.72 -47.68
N VAL A 102 58.05 -2.16 -48.51
CA VAL A 102 57.34 -1.28 -49.45
C VAL A 102 56.14 -0.62 -48.78
N ILE A 103 55.35 -1.36 -48.00
CA ILE A 103 54.12 -0.85 -47.38
C ILE A 103 54.35 -0.16 -46.03
N GLY A 104 55.55 -0.26 -45.45
CA GLY A 104 55.88 0.36 -44.17
C GLY A 104 55.18 -0.26 -42.96
N LEU A 105 54.65 -1.47 -43.10
CA LEU A 105 53.99 -2.27 -42.07
C LEU A 105 54.63 -3.66 -42.06
N ALA A 106 54.95 -4.19 -40.89
CA ALA A 106 55.58 -5.50 -40.76
C ALA A 106 54.56 -6.64 -40.86
N ASN A 107 55.03 -7.82 -41.27
CA ASN A 107 54.24 -9.04 -41.16
C ASN A 107 53.77 -9.23 -39.70
N ASN A 108 52.48 -9.55 -39.52
CA ASN A 108 51.81 -9.69 -38.23
C ASN A 108 51.64 -8.39 -37.42
N ASP A 109 51.77 -7.20 -38.04
CA ASP A 109 51.37 -5.97 -37.37
C ASP A 109 49.88 -5.98 -37.05
N VAL A 110 49.53 -5.57 -35.82
CA VAL A 110 48.15 -5.51 -35.34
C VAL A 110 47.88 -4.12 -34.75
N SER A 111 46.82 -3.46 -35.21
CA SER A 111 46.33 -2.24 -34.56
C SER A 111 45.82 -2.57 -33.15
N VAL A 112 46.01 -1.66 -32.20
CA VAL A 112 45.61 -1.84 -30.78
C VAL A 112 44.75 -0.68 -30.25
N ASP A 113 44.50 0.30 -31.10
CA ASP A 113 43.76 1.53 -30.81
C ASP A 113 42.26 1.44 -31.14
N GLY A 114 41.86 0.39 -31.87
CA GLY A 114 40.46 0.12 -32.18
C GLY A 114 39.65 -0.23 -30.94
N VAL A 115 38.56 0.51 -30.73
CA VAL A 115 37.53 0.18 -29.74
C VAL A 115 36.20 0.08 -30.46
N ALA A 116 35.66 -1.14 -30.54
CA ALA A 116 34.35 -1.37 -31.14
C ALA A 116 33.27 -0.58 -30.41
N GLY A 117 32.42 0.09 -31.17
CA GLY A 117 31.24 0.75 -30.62
C GLY A 117 30.28 -0.27 -30.01
N THR A 118 29.52 0.14 -29.01
CA THR A 118 28.42 -0.67 -28.46
C THR A 118 27.10 0.00 -28.80
N THR A 119 26.19 -0.75 -29.42
CA THR A 119 24.82 -0.30 -29.62
C THR A 119 24.08 -0.41 -28.29
N GLY A 120 23.42 0.67 -27.89
CA GLY A 120 22.54 0.72 -26.75
C GLY A 120 21.40 -0.29 -26.88
N ALA A 121 21.10 -1.00 -25.78
CA ALA A 121 19.95 -1.89 -25.75
C ALA A 121 18.68 -1.04 -25.58
N VAL A 122 17.89 -0.91 -26.65
CA VAL A 122 16.56 -0.28 -26.59
C VAL A 122 15.55 -1.32 -26.12
N LYS A 123 15.06 -1.18 -24.88
CA LYS A 123 14.01 -2.04 -24.34
C LYS A 123 12.67 -1.77 -25.05
N THR A 124 11.93 -2.82 -25.33
CA THR A 124 10.52 -2.73 -25.71
C THR A 124 9.69 -2.15 -24.57
N VAL A 125 8.49 -1.65 -24.87
CA VAL A 125 7.59 -1.11 -23.83
C VAL A 125 7.26 -2.17 -22.79
N ASP A 126 7.09 -3.44 -23.18
CA ASP A 126 6.80 -4.53 -22.24
C ASP A 126 7.99 -4.84 -21.31
N GLU A 127 9.22 -4.74 -21.83
CA GLU A 127 10.43 -4.87 -21.01
C GLU A 127 10.59 -3.69 -20.05
N LEU A 128 10.24 -2.47 -20.47
CA LEU A 128 10.23 -1.29 -19.60
C LEU A 128 9.19 -1.43 -18.49
N VAL A 129 7.96 -1.86 -18.82
CA VAL A 129 6.89 -2.11 -17.85
C VAL A 129 7.33 -3.16 -16.83
N THR A 130 7.94 -4.26 -17.30
CA THR A 130 8.43 -5.33 -16.44
C THR A 130 9.54 -4.82 -15.51
N ALA A 131 10.50 -4.06 -16.05
CA ALA A 131 11.59 -3.51 -15.25
C ALA A 131 11.11 -2.53 -14.16
N ILE A 132 10.20 -1.61 -14.52
CA ILE A 132 9.64 -0.63 -13.57
C ILE A 132 8.85 -1.32 -12.46
N ASN A 133 7.97 -2.26 -12.82
CA ASN A 133 7.12 -2.95 -11.85
C ASN A 133 7.89 -3.95 -10.97
N ALA A 134 9.06 -4.44 -11.43
CA ALA A 134 9.93 -5.31 -10.65
C ALA A 134 10.88 -4.54 -9.71
N ASP A 135 11.01 -3.21 -9.87
CA ASP A 135 11.86 -2.39 -9.01
C ASP A 135 11.24 -2.25 -7.61
N SER A 136 11.90 -2.84 -6.61
CA SER A 136 11.43 -2.82 -5.24
C SER A 136 11.40 -1.42 -4.62
N SER A 137 12.15 -0.46 -5.14
CA SER A 137 12.12 0.93 -4.68
C SER A 137 10.89 1.71 -5.17
N LEU A 138 10.23 1.22 -6.23
CA LEU A 138 9.02 1.81 -6.80
C LEU A 138 7.75 1.04 -6.42
N ALA A 139 7.90 -0.14 -5.80
CA ALA A 139 6.80 -1.00 -5.39
C ALA A 139 5.82 -0.24 -4.48
N GLY A 140 4.53 -0.26 -4.85
CA GLY A 140 3.46 0.46 -4.13
C GLY A 140 3.37 1.95 -4.41
N ALA A 141 4.44 2.59 -4.89
CA ALA A 141 4.47 4.02 -5.23
C ALA A 141 4.06 4.28 -6.68
N VAL A 142 4.46 3.41 -7.61
CA VAL A 142 4.21 3.59 -9.04
C VAL A 142 3.77 2.27 -9.68
N ARG A 143 2.88 2.35 -10.68
CA ARG A 143 2.56 1.24 -11.58
C ARG A 143 2.80 1.64 -13.02
N ALA A 144 3.57 0.82 -13.74
CA ALA A 144 3.73 0.93 -15.18
C ALA A 144 2.77 -0.03 -15.92
N SER A 145 2.27 0.40 -17.07
CA SER A 145 1.52 -0.45 -18.00
C SER A 145 1.81 -0.09 -19.45
N ASN A 146 1.55 -1.04 -20.35
CA ASN A 146 1.61 -0.83 -21.79
C ASN A 146 0.20 -0.49 -22.29
N ASP A 147 0.01 0.75 -22.72
CA ASP A 147 -1.24 1.26 -23.31
C ASP A 147 -1.05 1.41 -24.82
N ASN A 148 -1.34 0.33 -25.56
CA ASN A 148 -1.24 0.27 -27.03
C ASN A 148 0.13 0.71 -27.59
N GLY A 149 1.22 0.22 -27.00
CA GLY A 149 2.60 0.55 -27.39
C GLY A 149 3.12 1.85 -26.78
N LYS A 150 2.39 2.45 -25.83
CA LYS A 150 2.86 3.58 -25.04
C LYS A 150 3.06 3.15 -23.59
N LEU A 151 4.17 3.56 -23.00
CA LEU A 151 4.39 3.39 -21.58
C LEU A 151 3.49 4.36 -20.81
N ARG A 152 2.59 3.82 -19.99
CA ARG A 152 1.78 4.59 -19.05
C ARG A 152 2.32 4.38 -17.64
N ILE A 153 2.54 5.48 -16.94
CA ILE A 153 2.96 5.50 -15.54
C ILE A 153 1.80 6.05 -14.71
N GLU A 154 1.42 5.31 -13.67
CA GLU A 154 0.36 5.69 -12.75
C GLU A 154 0.96 5.87 -11.35
N ASN A 155 0.69 7.03 -10.76
CA ASN A 155 1.10 7.34 -9.41
C ASN A 155 0.13 6.68 -8.42
N GLN A 156 0.63 5.73 -7.64
CA GLN A 156 -0.12 5.01 -6.63
C GLN A 156 0.02 5.64 -5.24
N SER A 157 1.04 6.47 -5.06
CA SER A 157 1.26 7.28 -3.87
C SER A 157 0.20 8.37 -3.75
N THR A 158 -0.11 8.75 -2.52
CA THR A 158 -0.88 9.94 -2.16
C THR A 158 -0.11 11.24 -2.39
N GLN A 159 1.20 11.14 -2.53
CA GLN A 159 2.11 12.27 -2.76
C GLN A 159 2.35 12.48 -4.26
N ASP A 160 2.81 13.68 -4.61
CA ASP A 160 3.15 14.02 -5.99
C ASP A 160 4.37 13.25 -6.49
N LEU A 161 4.24 12.67 -7.68
CA LEU A 161 5.34 12.03 -8.39
C LEU A 161 6.04 13.05 -9.29
N THR A 162 7.27 13.39 -8.96
CA THR A 162 8.12 14.24 -9.80
C THR A 162 8.77 13.40 -10.89
N VAL A 163 8.59 13.81 -12.14
CA VAL A 163 9.17 13.17 -13.31
C VAL A 163 10.19 14.11 -13.94
N THR A 164 11.46 13.72 -13.90
CA THR A 164 12.57 14.44 -14.57
C THR A 164 12.75 13.93 -16.00
N GLY A 165 13.40 14.70 -16.87
CA GLY A 165 13.62 14.23 -18.25
C GLY A 165 12.52 14.69 -19.22
N THR A 166 11.77 15.74 -18.90
CA THR A 166 10.55 16.12 -19.65
C THR A 166 10.76 17.36 -20.50
N GLY A 167 10.39 17.31 -21.77
CA GLY A 167 10.33 18.46 -22.68
C GLY A 167 8.92 18.77 -23.17
N THR A 168 8.81 19.59 -24.23
CA THR A 168 7.53 20.12 -24.76
C THR A 168 6.59 19.08 -25.36
N GLY A 169 6.98 17.80 -25.43
CA GLY A 169 6.19 16.71 -26.00
C GLY A 169 6.12 15.44 -25.14
N GLY A 170 6.61 15.48 -23.90
CA GLY A 170 6.64 14.31 -23.00
C GLY A 170 8.05 14.04 -22.45
N ILE A 171 8.34 12.78 -22.16
CA ILE A 171 9.65 12.33 -21.67
C ILE A 171 10.62 12.29 -22.85
N ASP A 172 11.66 13.13 -22.83
CA ASP A 172 12.70 13.22 -23.87
C ASP A 172 14.15 13.21 -23.33
N GLY A 173 14.31 13.07 -22.01
CA GLY A 173 15.61 13.07 -21.35
C GLY A 173 16.24 14.46 -21.15
N SER A 174 15.52 15.54 -21.49
CA SER A 174 15.98 16.92 -21.24
C SER A 174 15.95 17.29 -19.75
N ALA A 175 16.52 18.43 -19.37
CA ALA A 175 16.59 18.84 -17.96
C ALA A 175 15.25 19.29 -17.35
N GLY A 176 14.15 19.25 -18.10
CA GLY A 176 12.84 19.68 -17.59
C GLY A 176 12.22 18.67 -16.62
N THR A 177 11.26 19.17 -15.84
CA THR A 177 10.51 18.41 -14.85
C THR A 177 9.01 18.57 -15.03
N SER A 178 8.25 17.51 -14.78
CA SER A 178 6.79 17.52 -14.70
C SER A 178 6.34 16.81 -13.43
N THR A 179 5.09 17.04 -13.03
CA THR A 179 4.50 16.44 -11.83
C THR A 179 3.24 15.68 -12.19
N ILE A 180 3.15 14.44 -11.72
CA ILE A 180 1.92 13.65 -11.73
C ILE A 180 1.35 13.73 -10.33
N GLY A 181 0.13 14.26 -10.19
CA GLY A 181 -0.54 14.39 -8.90
C GLY A 181 -0.65 13.06 -8.17
N GLY A 182 -0.72 13.12 -6.84
CA GLY A 182 -1.02 11.97 -5.99
C GLY A 182 -2.39 11.34 -6.26
N ASN A 183 -2.58 10.13 -5.74
CA ASN A 183 -3.85 9.43 -5.76
C ASN A 183 -4.88 10.16 -4.88
N SER A 184 -5.68 11.03 -5.51
CA SER A 184 -6.68 11.84 -4.82
C SER A 184 -7.75 11.00 -4.13
N VAL A 185 -8.18 9.89 -4.74
CA VAL A 185 -9.18 9.00 -4.14
C VAL A 185 -8.69 8.44 -2.81
N ARG A 186 -7.41 8.05 -2.74
CA ARG A 186 -6.80 7.55 -1.51
C ARG A 186 -6.56 8.66 -0.49
N ALA A 187 -6.18 9.85 -0.94
CA ALA A 187 -6.06 11.03 -0.07
C ALA A 187 -7.42 11.42 0.55
N ASP A 188 -8.51 11.39 -0.23
CA ASP A 188 -9.86 11.71 0.22
C ASP A 188 -10.40 10.74 1.29
N LEU A 189 -9.89 9.50 1.32
CA LEU A 189 -10.24 8.53 2.37
C LEU A 189 -9.69 8.94 3.74
N ALA A 190 -8.57 9.67 3.81
CA ALA A 190 -8.06 10.19 5.07
C ALA A 190 -9.04 11.20 5.69
N THR A 191 -9.60 12.08 4.87
CA THR A 191 -10.64 13.03 5.30
C THR A 191 -11.88 12.31 5.80
N GLN A 192 -12.39 11.34 5.03
CA GLN A 192 -13.57 10.55 5.44
C GLN A 192 -13.33 9.77 6.73
N PHE A 193 -12.13 9.22 6.92
CA PHE A 193 -11.76 8.55 8.16
C PHE A 193 -11.83 9.50 9.36
N ASN A 194 -11.22 10.68 9.25
CA ASN A 194 -11.25 11.67 10.33
C ASN A 194 -12.67 12.17 10.61
N GLU A 195 -13.50 12.36 9.58
CA GLU A 195 -14.91 12.70 9.75
C GLU A 195 -15.67 11.62 10.53
N LEU A 196 -15.50 10.35 10.16
CA LEU A 196 -16.15 9.23 10.87
C LEU A 196 -15.65 9.10 12.31
N ARG A 197 -14.37 9.30 12.54
CA ARG A 197 -13.78 9.34 13.88
C ARG A 197 -14.36 10.51 14.70
N ASP A 198 -14.53 11.68 14.10
CA ASP A 198 -15.16 12.82 14.77
C ASP A 198 -16.65 12.58 15.03
N GLN A 199 -17.34 11.77 14.22
CA GLN A 199 -18.72 11.34 14.48
C GLN A 199 -18.79 10.35 15.64
N LEU A 200 -17.82 9.44 15.76
CA LEU A 200 -17.68 8.54 16.91
C LEU A 200 -17.63 9.34 18.21
N ASP A 201 -16.80 10.39 18.26
CA ASP A 201 -16.66 11.26 19.44
C ASP A 201 -17.97 11.98 19.77
N LYS A 202 -18.63 12.55 18.75
CA LYS A 202 -19.95 13.20 18.92
C LYS A 202 -21.01 12.24 19.46
N ILE A 203 -21.09 11.01 18.93
CA ILE A 203 -22.03 10.00 19.41
C ILE A 203 -21.75 9.66 20.88
N SER A 204 -20.48 9.52 21.25
CA SER A 204 -20.10 9.29 22.64
C SER A 204 -20.51 10.45 23.54
N ASP A 205 -20.32 11.69 23.09
CA ASP A 205 -20.67 12.89 23.86
C ASP A 205 -22.18 13.13 23.99
N ASP A 206 -22.95 12.81 22.94
CA ASP A 206 -24.40 13.05 22.88
C ASP A 206 -25.22 11.95 23.57
N ALA A 207 -24.63 10.79 23.88
CA ALA A 207 -25.29 9.61 24.47
C ALA A 207 -25.69 9.76 25.96
N SER A 208 -26.32 10.88 26.31
CA SER A 208 -26.80 11.16 27.66
C SER A 208 -28.26 10.77 27.87
N PHE A 209 -28.57 10.29 29.08
CA PHE A 209 -29.94 10.06 29.55
C PHE A 209 -30.11 10.66 30.94
N ASN A 210 -31.09 11.57 31.10
CA ASN A 210 -31.35 12.30 32.34
C ASN A 210 -30.09 12.94 32.98
N GLY A 211 -29.16 13.42 32.15
CA GLY A 211 -27.92 14.07 32.61
C GLY A 211 -26.78 13.12 33.00
N THR A 212 -26.95 11.80 32.81
CA THR A 212 -25.85 10.82 32.93
C THR A 212 -25.44 10.33 31.54
N ASN A 213 -24.16 10.39 31.21
CA ASN A 213 -23.60 9.83 30.00
C ASN A 213 -22.57 8.74 30.35
N LEU A 214 -23.01 7.48 30.24
CA LEU A 214 -22.15 6.33 30.51
C LEU A 214 -20.97 6.26 29.54
N LEU A 215 -21.10 6.70 28.29
CA LEU A 215 -20.01 6.70 27.31
C LEU A 215 -18.97 7.78 27.59
N ARG A 216 -19.30 8.83 28.35
CA ARG A 216 -18.33 9.79 28.90
C ARG A 216 -17.66 9.33 30.20
N GLY A 217 -17.95 8.11 30.63
CA GLY A 217 -17.45 7.56 31.88
C GLY A 217 -18.19 8.04 33.10
N ASP A 218 -19.40 8.62 32.98
CA ASP A 218 -20.21 8.89 34.17
C ASP A 218 -20.60 7.59 34.87
N ASN A 219 -20.65 7.62 36.21
CA ASN A 219 -21.09 6.48 37.00
C ASN A 219 -22.60 6.56 37.28
N LEU A 220 -23.35 5.55 36.86
CA LEU A 220 -24.74 5.35 37.25
C LEU A 220 -24.81 4.37 38.43
N LYS A 221 -25.03 4.91 39.63
CA LYS A 221 -25.24 4.12 40.83
C LYS A 221 -26.71 3.75 41.00
N LEU A 222 -27.03 2.47 40.92
CA LEU A 222 -28.37 1.96 41.25
C LEU A 222 -28.36 1.36 42.64
N THR A 223 -29.40 1.69 43.42
CA THR A 223 -29.63 1.14 44.75
C THR A 223 -30.80 0.17 44.71
N PHE A 224 -30.60 -1.03 45.23
CA PHE A 224 -31.60 -2.10 45.20
C PHE A 224 -32.40 -2.25 46.50
N ASN A 225 -32.06 -1.50 47.55
CA ASN A 225 -32.75 -1.58 48.84
C ASN A 225 -32.87 -0.21 49.52
N GLU A 226 -33.88 -0.08 50.40
CA GLU A 226 -34.19 1.18 51.10
C GLU A 226 -33.03 1.69 51.97
N THR A 227 -32.17 0.80 52.46
CA THR A 227 -31.03 1.13 53.33
C THR A 227 -29.77 1.50 52.58
N SER A 228 -29.79 1.48 51.23
CA SER A 228 -28.63 1.80 50.38
C SER A 228 -27.39 0.91 50.60
N THR A 229 -27.55 -0.29 51.16
CA THR A 229 -26.45 -1.24 51.38
C THR A 229 -26.25 -2.22 50.22
N SER A 230 -27.21 -2.31 49.29
CA SER A 230 -27.13 -3.14 48.08
C SER A 230 -27.15 -2.23 46.86
N THR A 231 -26.02 -2.07 46.19
CA THR A 231 -25.87 -1.18 45.04
C THR A 231 -25.09 -1.83 43.91
N ILE A 232 -25.27 -1.32 42.69
CA ILE A 232 -24.39 -1.56 41.55
C ILE A 232 -23.96 -0.22 40.97
N ASP A 233 -22.68 -0.09 40.65
CA ASP A 233 -22.11 1.06 39.95
C ASP A 233 -21.91 0.64 38.48
N ILE A 234 -22.59 1.31 37.56
CA ILE A 234 -22.50 1.05 36.12
C ILE A 234 -21.69 2.18 35.51
N GLN A 235 -20.53 1.81 34.96
CA GLN A 235 -19.59 2.75 34.35
C GLN A 235 -18.82 2.04 33.23
N THR A 236 -18.18 2.83 32.37
CA THR A 236 -17.16 2.30 31.44
C THR A 236 -15.97 1.75 32.19
N LYS A 237 -15.21 0.89 31.51
CA LYS A 237 -13.93 0.38 32.01
C LYS A 237 -13.05 1.55 32.45
N ASN A 238 -12.62 1.49 33.72
CA ASN A 238 -11.80 2.51 34.38
C ASN A 238 -12.45 3.91 34.50
N GLY A 239 -13.73 4.08 34.16
CA GLY A 239 -14.39 5.38 34.17
C GLY A 239 -13.93 6.33 33.05
N GLU A 240 -13.35 5.78 31.98
CA GLU A 240 -12.86 6.56 30.84
C GLU A 240 -13.96 6.77 29.80
N THR A 241 -13.87 7.87 29.06
CA THR A 241 -14.74 8.11 27.90
C THR A 241 -14.49 7.05 26.82
N VAL A 242 -15.50 6.64 26.06
CA VAL A 242 -15.38 5.75 24.89
C VAL A 242 -15.33 6.61 23.63
N ASN A 243 -14.15 7.16 23.32
CA ASN A 243 -13.94 8.04 22.17
C ASN A 243 -12.69 7.63 21.39
N SER A 244 -12.44 8.32 20.29
CA SER A 244 -11.30 8.11 19.41
C SER A 244 -9.96 8.09 20.17
N ALA A 245 -9.77 9.01 21.11
CA ALA A 245 -8.54 9.13 21.90
C ALA A 245 -8.31 7.91 22.81
N THR A 246 -9.31 7.45 23.56
CA THR A 246 -9.17 6.30 24.45
C THR A 246 -9.15 4.96 23.71
N LEU A 247 -9.74 4.92 22.51
CA LEU A 247 -9.67 3.79 21.59
C LEU A 247 -8.39 3.76 20.74
N GLY A 248 -7.49 4.73 20.90
CA GLY A 248 -6.21 4.79 20.17
C GLY A 248 -6.35 5.15 18.69
N ILE A 249 -7.47 5.73 18.27
CA ILE A 249 -7.73 6.15 16.90
C ILE A 249 -7.41 7.64 16.74
N SER A 250 -6.23 7.94 16.21
CA SER A 250 -5.76 9.32 16.00
C SER A 250 -6.16 9.87 14.63
N ASP A 251 -5.94 11.18 14.44
CA ASP A 251 -6.10 11.81 13.12
C ASP A 251 -5.09 11.22 12.16
N ILE A 252 -5.50 11.08 10.92
CA ILE A 252 -4.61 10.69 9.83
C ILE A 252 -4.57 11.76 8.75
N THR A 253 -3.49 11.75 7.99
CA THR A 253 -3.27 12.58 6.82
C THR A 253 -3.13 11.69 5.59
N ALA A 254 -3.14 12.28 4.40
CA ALA A 254 -3.00 11.51 3.17
C ALA A 254 -1.74 10.62 3.16
N VAL A 255 -0.61 11.11 3.69
CA VAL A 255 0.65 10.36 3.75
C VAL A 255 0.58 9.12 4.65
N ASP A 256 -0.32 9.10 5.64
CA ASP A 256 -0.51 7.92 6.49
C ASP A 256 -1.17 6.77 5.71
N LEU A 257 -1.89 7.10 4.64
CA LEU A 257 -2.45 6.15 3.69
C LEU A 257 -1.55 5.96 2.47
N ASP A 258 -0.25 6.30 2.50
CA ASP A 258 0.59 6.24 1.30
C ASP A 258 1.04 4.82 0.90
N SER A 259 1.15 3.92 1.87
CA SER A 259 1.57 2.53 1.62
C SER A 259 0.59 1.53 2.22
N ASP A 260 0.52 0.35 1.61
CA ASP A 260 -0.34 -0.73 2.08
C ASP A 260 0.07 -1.21 3.48
N VAL A 261 1.36 -1.13 3.81
CA VAL A 261 1.89 -1.44 5.15
C VAL A 261 1.28 -0.51 6.20
N ASN A 262 1.22 0.78 5.93
CA ASN A 262 0.62 1.74 6.86
C ASN A 262 -0.89 1.51 7.01
N ILE A 263 -1.57 1.20 5.90
CA ILE A 263 -3.00 0.85 5.92
C ILE A 263 -3.26 -0.40 6.77
N ASP A 264 -2.44 -1.45 6.62
CA ASP A 264 -2.59 -2.67 7.40
C ASP A 264 -2.43 -2.43 8.90
N VAL A 265 -1.49 -1.56 9.28
CA VAL A 265 -1.33 -1.10 10.67
C VAL A 265 -2.57 -0.36 11.16
N LEU A 266 -3.09 0.59 10.37
CA LEU A 266 -4.31 1.34 10.72
C LEU A 266 -5.53 0.42 10.87
N VAL A 267 -5.69 -0.54 9.96
CA VAL A 267 -6.76 -1.55 10.02
C VAL A 267 -6.64 -2.42 11.27
N ALA A 268 -5.42 -2.76 11.69
CA ALA A 268 -5.20 -3.48 12.94
C ALA A 268 -5.62 -2.65 14.17
N GLN A 269 -5.25 -1.38 14.23
CA GLN A 269 -5.65 -0.46 15.31
C GLN A 269 -7.18 -0.31 15.40
N VAL A 270 -7.86 -0.14 14.26
CA VAL A 270 -9.34 -0.07 14.22
C VAL A 270 -9.98 -1.38 14.70
N LYS A 271 -9.38 -2.54 14.41
CA LYS A 271 -9.87 -3.83 14.91
C LYS A 271 -9.70 -3.97 16.43
N GLU A 272 -8.61 -3.48 16.99
CA GLU A 272 -8.39 -3.45 18.44
C GLU A 272 -9.42 -2.54 19.13
N ALA A 273 -9.61 -1.32 18.62
CA ALA A 273 -10.64 -0.40 19.09
C ALA A 273 -12.06 -1.03 19.06
N LEU A 274 -12.39 -1.73 17.97
CA LEU A 274 -13.66 -2.43 17.84
C LEU A 274 -13.84 -3.54 18.90
N ASN A 275 -12.77 -4.24 19.27
CA ASN A 275 -12.81 -5.26 20.31
C ASN A 275 -13.03 -4.62 21.70
N ASP A 276 -12.44 -3.46 21.96
CA ASP A 276 -12.66 -2.71 23.20
C ASP A 276 -14.12 -2.24 23.33
N VAL A 277 -14.70 -1.69 22.26
CA VAL A 277 -16.13 -1.31 22.24
C VAL A 277 -17.03 -2.53 22.47
N ARG A 278 -16.72 -3.68 21.88
CA ARG A 278 -17.47 -4.93 22.11
C ARG A 278 -17.34 -5.43 23.55
N SER A 279 -16.15 -5.33 24.13
CA SER A 279 -15.93 -5.69 25.54
C SER A 279 -16.77 -4.80 26.46
N GLN A 280 -16.79 -3.50 26.20
CA GLN A 280 -17.61 -2.54 26.95
C GLN A 280 -19.11 -2.82 26.80
N SER A 281 -19.58 -3.10 25.57
CA SER A 281 -20.97 -3.48 25.32
C SER A 281 -21.37 -4.75 26.06
N SER A 282 -20.49 -5.75 26.10
CA SER A 282 -20.72 -6.99 26.85
C SER A 282 -20.81 -6.74 28.36
N ALA A 283 -19.96 -5.88 28.92
CA ALA A 283 -20.02 -5.49 30.33
C ALA A 283 -21.36 -4.80 30.66
N PHE A 284 -21.79 -3.84 29.83
CA PHE A 284 -23.10 -3.20 30.00
C PHE A 284 -24.27 -4.18 29.85
N GLY A 285 -24.18 -5.14 28.93
CA GLY A 285 -25.18 -6.20 28.78
C GLY A 285 -25.30 -7.05 30.04
N SER A 286 -24.18 -7.44 30.66
CA SER A 286 -24.21 -8.18 31.94
C SER A 286 -24.81 -7.35 33.07
N ASN A 287 -24.48 -6.05 33.15
CA ASN A 287 -25.05 -5.15 34.15
C ASN A 287 -26.56 -5.01 33.97
N LEU A 288 -27.04 -4.89 32.73
CA LEU A 288 -28.48 -4.86 32.42
C LEU A 288 -29.18 -6.12 32.90
N SER A 289 -28.65 -7.31 32.61
CA SER A 289 -29.23 -8.57 33.09
C SER A 289 -29.29 -8.65 34.62
N ILE A 290 -28.29 -8.11 35.33
CA ILE A 290 -28.33 -8.03 36.80
C ILE A 290 -29.47 -7.12 37.25
N VAL A 291 -29.61 -5.94 36.64
CA VAL A 291 -30.67 -4.97 36.98
C VAL A 291 -32.05 -5.55 36.71
N GLU A 292 -32.27 -6.20 35.57
CA GLU A 292 -33.55 -6.85 35.21
C GLU A 292 -33.92 -7.96 36.21
N ASN A 293 -32.98 -8.84 36.55
CA ASN A 293 -33.20 -9.90 37.54
C ASN A 293 -33.56 -9.34 38.92
N ARG A 294 -32.88 -8.26 39.34
CA ARG A 294 -33.18 -7.58 40.62
C ARG A 294 -34.55 -6.91 40.58
N GLN A 295 -34.91 -6.27 39.46
CA GLN A 295 -36.21 -5.67 39.26
C GLN A 295 -37.33 -6.74 39.38
N GLU A 296 -37.17 -7.88 38.72
CA GLU A 296 -38.14 -8.97 38.78
C GLU A 296 -38.27 -9.56 40.20
N PHE A 297 -37.13 -9.81 40.87
CA PHE A 297 -37.12 -10.29 42.25
C PHE A 297 -37.87 -9.34 43.18
N THR A 298 -37.57 -8.03 43.12
CA THR A 298 -38.24 -7.03 43.96
C THR A 298 -39.73 -6.96 43.66
N LYS A 299 -40.14 -7.07 42.39
CA LYS A 299 -41.55 -7.11 42.01
C LYS A 299 -42.26 -8.33 42.58
N LYS A 300 -41.65 -9.51 42.50
CA LYS A 300 -42.20 -10.74 43.11
C LYS A 300 -42.28 -10.62 44.63
N MET A 301 -41.24 -10.10 45.27
CA MET A 301 -41.22 -9.85 46.72
C MET A 301 -42.35 -8.91 47.14
N MET A 302 -42.54 -7.79 46.45
CA MET A 302 -43.64 -6.86 46.71
C MET A 302 -45.00 -7.54 46.61
N ASN A 303 -45.24 -8.33 45.55
CA ASN A 303 -46.51 -9.05 45.39
C ASN A 303 -46.75 -10.04 46.54
N THR A 304 -45.72 -10.81 46.95
CA THR A 304 -45.85 -11.76 48.07
C THR A 304 -46.10 -11.03 49.39
N LEU A 305 -45.40 -9.93 49.66
CA LEU A 305 -45.62 -9.13 50.86
C LEU A 305 -47.00 -8.47 50.87
N GLN A 306 -47.51 -8.02 49.72
CA GLN A 306 -48.86 -7.49 49.58
C GLN A 306 -49.91 -8.55 49.92
N THR A 307 -49.82 -9.75 49.32
CA THR A 307 -50.74 -10.86 49.65
C THR A 307 -50.61 -11.29 51.11
N GLY A 308 -49.40 -11.32 51.66
CA GLY A 308 -49.19 -11.65 53.08
C GLY A 308 -49.82 -10.62 54.01
N ALA A 309 -49.68 -9.32 53.70
CA ALA A 309 -50.32 -8.24 54.45
C ALA A 309 -51.85 -8.31 54.33
N ASP A 310 -52.38 -8.54 53.14
CA ASP A 310 -53.82 -8.72 52.92
C ASP A 310 -54.34 -9.89 53.76
N ASN A 311 -53.68 -11.04 53.79
CA ASN A 311 -54.10 -12.18 54.63
C ASN A 311 -54.06 -11.91 56.14
N LEU A 312 -53.20 -11.00 56.63
CA LEU A 312 -53.11 -10.64 58.04
C LEU A 312 -54.16 -9.61 58.47
N VAL A 313 -54.62 -8.77 57.53
CA VAL A 313 -55.52 -7.64 57.81
C VAL A 313 -56.94 -7.93 57.35
N LEU A 314 -57.13 -8.75 56.31
CA LEU A 314 -58.46 -9.17 55.88
C LEU A 314 -59.07 -10.07 56.95
N ALA A 315 -60.23 -9.66 57.42
CA ALA A 315 -61.03 -10.49 58.30
C ALA A 315 -61.64 -11.66 57.52
N ASP A 316 -61.74 -12.82 58.18
CA ASP A 316 -62.44 -13.96 57.60
C ASP A 316 -63.94 -13.63 57.53
N GLY A 317 -64.41 -13.35 56.33
CA GLY A 317 -65.81 -12.97 56.10
C GLY A 317 -66.81 -14.03 56.56
N ASN A 318 -66.43 -15.32 56.63
CA ASN A 318 -67.31 -16.36 57.16
C ASN A 318 -67.40 -16.29 58.68
N GLU A 319 -66.28 -16.06 59.37
CA GLU A 319 -66.24 -15.92 60.83
C GLU A 319 -66.92 -14.62 61.26
N GLU A 320 -66.66 -13.50 60.58
CA GLU A 320 -67.38 -12.25 60.82
C GLU A 320 -68.88 -12.40 60.55
N ALA A 321 -69.29 -13.10 59.49
CA ALA A 321 -70.69 -13.36 59.20
C ALA A 321 -71.36 -14.26 60.26
N ALA A 322 -70.67 -15.30 60.72
CA ALA A 322 -71.17 -16.18 61.78
C ALA A 322 -71.27 -15.44 63.13
N ASN A 323 -70.27 -14.63 63.48
CA ASN A 323 -70.28 -13.81 64.69
C ASN A 323 -71.36 -12.71 64.61
N MET A 324 -71.57 -12.11 63.44
CA MET A 324 -72.64 -11.15 63.20
C MET A 324 -74.03 -11.82 63.34
N LEU A 325 -74.21 -13.02 62.79
CA LEU A 325 -75.43 -13.81 62.95
C LEU A 325 -75.67 -14.21 64.42
N ALA A 326 -74.62 -14.64 65.12
CA ALA A 326 -74.68 -14.97 66.54
C ALA A 326 -75.03 -13.73 67.39
N LEU A 327 -74.45 -12.57 67.07
CA LEU A 327 -74.74 -11.31 67.73
C LEU A 327 -76.18 -10.85 67.47
N GLN A 328 -76.67 -10.94 66.23
CA GLN A 328 -78.07 -10.66 65.89
C GLN A 328 -79.01 -11.60 66.66
N THR A 329 -78.69 -12.88 66.73
CA THR A 329 -79.46 -13.87 67.50
C THR A 329 -79.44 -13.53 69.00
N ARG A 330 -78.28 -13.16 69.55
CA ARG A 330 -78.15 -12.74 70.96
C ARG A 330 -78.90 -11.43 71.24
N GLN A 331 -78.89 -10.46 70.33
CA GLN A 331 -79.65 -9.22 70.44
C GLN A 331 -81.16 -9.50 70.39
N GLN A 332 -81.61 -10.39 69.50
CA GLN A 332 -83.00 -10.85 69.46
C GLN A 332 -83.40 -11.54 70.77
N LEU A 333 -82.58 -12.46 71.29
CA LEU A 333 -82.80 -13.13 72.57
C LEU A 333 -82.76 -12.17 73.77
N SER A 334 -81.91 -11.15 73.74
CA SER A 334 -81.85 -10.13 74.79
C SER A 334 -83.08 -9.22 74.74
N SER A 335 -83.55 -8.87 73.54
CA SER A 335 -84.78 -8.11 73.35
C SER A 335 -86.02 -8.90 73.77
N THR A 336 -86.08 -10.21 73.48
CA THR A 336 -87.19 -11.06 73.94
C THR A 336 -87.11 -11.33 75.44
N ALA A 337 -85.92 -11.55 76.01
CA ALA A 337 -85.74 -11.68 77.45
C ALA A 337 -86.10 -10.39 78.20
N LEU A 338 -85.75 -9.21 77.66
CA LEU A 338 -86.17 -7.92 78.22
C LEU A 338 -87.69 -7.71 78.08
N SER A 339 -88.28 -8.10 76.94
CA SER A 339 -89.72 -8.07 76.75
C SER A 339 -90.44 -8.99 77.74
N LEU A 340 -89.94 -10.21 77.95
CA LEU A 340 -90.45 -11.17 78.93
C LEU A 340 -90.25 -10.69 80.37
N ALA A 341 -89.11 -10.06 80.69
CA ALA A 341 -88.90 -9.43 81.99
C ALA A 341 -89.87 -8.27 82.23
N SER A 342 -90.10 -7.40 81.24
CA SER A 342 -91.09 -6.32 81.32
C SER A 342 -92.53 -6.83 81.42
N GLN A 343 -92.85 -7.97 80.80
CA GLN A 343 -94.15 -8.66 80.95
C GLN A 343 -94.27 -9.34 82.31
N ALA A 344 -93.20 -9.95 82.83
CA ALA A 344 -93.14 -10.53 84.16
C ALA A 344 -93.22 -9.48 85.27
N ASP A 345 -92.70 -8.27 85.06
CA ASP A 345 -92.86 -7.13 85.97
C ASP A 345 -94.27 -6.49 85.89
N GLN A 346 -95.00 -6.69 84.78
CA GLN A 346 -96.40 -6.24 84.61
C GLN A 346 -97.45 -7.29 85.01
N ALA A 347 -97.12 -8.59 85.04
CA ALA A 347 -98.03 -9.66 85.46
C ALA A 347 -98.57 -9.51 86.90
N PRO A 348 -97.80 -8.98 87.89
CA PRO A 348 -98.32 -8.66 89.21
C PRO A 348 -99.30 -7.48 89.22
N LEU A 349 -99.24 -6.57 88.24
CA LEU A 349 -100.10 -5.38 88.12
C LEU A 349 -101.44 -5.66 87.42
N GLN A 350 -101.58 -6.78 86.70
CA GLN A 350 -102.86 -7.22 86.12
C GLN A 350 -103.72 -8.04 87.09
N LEU A 351 -103.16 -8.45 88.24
CA LEU A 351 -103.84 -9.28 89.24
C LEU A 351 -104.44 -8.47 90.41
N PHE A 352 -104.36 -7.13 90.35
CA PHE A 352 -105.00 -6.19 91.26
C PHE A 352 -105.79 -5.16 90.45
#